data_AF-A0A6B0UT51-F1
#
_entry.id   AF-A0A6B0UT51-F1
#
_cell.length_a   1.000
_cell.length_b   1.000
_cell.length_c   1.000
_cell.angle_alpha   90.00
_cell.angle_beta   90.00
_cell.angle_gamma   90.00
#
_symmetry.space_group_name_H-M   'P 1'
#
loop_
_entity.id
_entity.type
_entity.pdbx_description
1 polymer ?
#
loop_
_entity_poly.entity_id
_entity_poly.type
_entity_poly.pdbx_seq_one_letter_code
_entity_poly.pdbx_strand_id
1 'polypeptide(L)'
;MKVKFAAQVFSDTVSLALATLISLHELPPEAQAACDFLVQMDKIFDSLNSSNTKAEKRKLRFALNSTSGHIHFLRTKSTWISQWQFQSPRRPHTVKGWQITINAILSLWEDLSQNFGFEYLLTRRLNQDPLENMFGMIRQQ
;
A
#
# COMPACT_ATOMS: atom_id res chain seq x y z
N MET A 1 8.22 6.48 16.39
CA MET A 1 6.92 5.99 15.88
C MET A 1 7.09 4.54 15.42
N LYS A 2 6.13 3.64 15.69
CA LYS A 2 6.29 2.20 15.36
C LYS A 2 5.35 1.79 14.21
N VAL A 3 5.75 2.08 12.97
CA VAL A 3 5.00 1.72 11.74
C VAL A 3 4.76 0.20 11.65
N LYS A 4 5.65 -0.61 12.23
CA LYS A 4 5.55 -2.07 12.33
C LYS A 4 4.17 -2.54 12.81
N PHE A 5 3.61 -1.92 13.85
CA PHE A 5 2.33 -2.38 14.40
C PHE A 5 1.17 -2.14 13.44
N ALA A 6 1.13 -0.98 12.77
CA ALA A 6 0.13 -0.71 11.75
C ALA A 6 0.25 -1.71 10.59
N ALA A 7 1.46 -1.94 10.08
CA ALA A 7 1.69 -2.90 9.00
C ALA A 7 1.28 -4.35 9.38
N GLN A 8 1.46 -4.75 10.64
CA GLN A 8 1.03 -6.07 11.11
C GLN A 8 -0.49 -6.19 11.19
N VAL A 9 -1.17 -5.14 11.67
CA VAL A 9 -2.64 -5.11 11.75
C VAL A 9 -3.26 -5.12 10.35
N PHE A 10 -2.75 -4.30 9.44
CA PHE A 10 -3.22 -4.20 8.04
C PHE A 10 -2.52 -5.22 7.13
N SER A 11 -2.54 -6.49 7.51
CA SER A 11 -1.88 -7.57 6.77
C SER A 11 -2.85 -8.61 6.19
N ASP A 12 -2.42 -9.25 5.11
CA ASP A 12 -3.12 -10.40 4.50
C ASP A 12 -3.34 -11.55 5.51
N THR A 13 -2.37 -11.76 6.42
CA THR A 13 -2.48 -12.78 7.47
C THR A 13 -3.58 -12.49 8.49
N VAL A 14 -3.81 -11.22 8.85
CA VAL A 14 -4.93 -10.86 9.73
C VAL A 14 -6.25 -11.04 9.00
N SER A 15 -6.32 -10.67 7.71
CA SER A 15 -7.51 -10.93 6.89
C SER A 15 -7.86 -12.42 6.83
N LEU A 16 -6.87 -13.29 6.60
CA LEU A 16 -7.07 -14.74 6.56
C LEU A 16 -7.58 -15.28 7.91
N ALA A 17 -7.05 -14.76 9.03
CA ALA A 17 -7.51 -15.14 10.36
C ALA A 17 -8.98 -14.74 10.57
N LEU A 18 -9.37 -13.52 10.19
CA LEU A 18 -10.77 -13.09 10.26
C LEU A 18 -11.68 -13.95 9.37
N ALA A 19 -11.27 -14.23 8.13
CA ALA A 19 -12.01 -15.10 7.22
C ALA A 19 -12.20 -16.52 7.80
N THR A 20 -11.17 -17.04 8.48
CA THR A 20 -11.24 -18.34 9.17
C THR A 20 -12.27 -18.28 10.30
N LEU A 21 -12.25 -17.24 11.14
CA LEU A 21 -13.22 -17.09 12.23
C LEU A 21 -14.66 -16.92 11.72
N ILE A 22 -14.86 -16.23 10.59
CA ILE A 22 -16.18 -16.16 9.92
C ILE A 22 -16.62 -17.56 9.49
N SER A 23 -15.72 -18.34 8.87
CA SER A 23 -16.03 -19.70 8.41
C SER A 23 -16.34 -20.68 9.55
N LEU A 24 -15.77 -20.43 10.73
CA LEU A 24 -16.04 -21.17 11.96
C LEU A 24 -17.27 -20.66 12.73
N HIS A 25 -17.96 -19.64 12.21
CA HIS A 25 -19.08 -18.98 12.87
C HIS A 25 -18.74 -18.29 14.20
N GLU A 26 -17.46 -18.01 14.45
CA GLU A 26 -16.97 -17.25 15.61
C GLU A 26 -17.03 -15.73 15.37
N LEU A 27 -17.16 -15.31 14.11
CA LEU A 27 -17.41 -13.93 13.72
C LEU A 27 -18.63 -13.82 12.80
N PRO A 28 -19.37 -12.71 12.87
CA PRO A 28 -20.52 -12.48 12.02
C PRO A 28 -20.11 -12.28 10.54
N PRO A 29 -20.93 -12.66 9.56
CA PRO A 29 -20.60 -12.51 8.13
C PRO A 29 -20.24 -11.09 7.70
N GLU A 30 -20.77 -10.08 8.38
CA GLU A 30 -20.48 -8.65 8.17
C GLU A 30 -18.98 -8.33 8.35
N ALA A 31 -18.25 -9.13 9.13
CA ALA A 31 -16.79 -9.00 9.29
C ALA A 31 -16.02 -9.27 7.98
N GLN A 32 -16.66 -9.84 6.95
CA GLN A 32 -16.06 -10.02 5.62
C GLN A 32 -15.60 -8.68 5.02
N ALA A 33 -16.34 -7.60 5.26
CA ALA A 33 -15.95 -6.27 4.78
C ALA A 33 -14.60 -5.81 5.35
N ALA A 34 -14.30 -6.18 6.61
CA ALA A 34 -13.00 -5.90 7.21
C ALA A 34 -11.89 -6.76 6.57
N CYS A 35 -12.16 -8.04 6.30
CA CYS A 35 -11.23 -8.92 5.60
C CYS A 35 -10.82 -8.33 4.24
N ASP A 36 -11.82 -7.91 3.46
CA ASP A 36 -11.62 -7.34 2.14
C ASP A 36 -10.82 -6.05 2.21
N PHE A 37 -11.15 -5.16 3.16
CA PHE A 37 -10.43 -3.91 3.40
C PHE A 37 -8.95 -4.16 3.72
N LEU A 38 -8.65 -5.09 4.64
CA LEU A 38 -7.29 -5.44 5.03
C LEU A 38 -6.47 -5.94 3.84
N VAL A 39 -7.03 -6.82 3.00
CA VAL A 39 -6.35 -7.32 1.78
C VAL A 39 -6.04 -6.19 0.81
N GLN A 40 -6.98 -5.24 0.63
CA GLN A 40 -6.71 -4.10 -0.26
C GLN A 40 -5.61 -3.21 0.31
N MET A 41 -5.63 -2.92 1.62
CA MET A 41 -4.64 -2.08 2.26
C MET A 41 -3.24 -2.72 2.27
N ASP A 42 -3.13 -4.02 2.55
CA ASP A 42 -1.87 -4.78 2.48
C ASP A 42 -1.26 -4.66 1.06
N LYS A 43 -2.07 -4.89 0.02
CA LYS A 43 -1.62 -4.78 -1.39
C LYS A 43 -1.25 -3.36 -1.80
N ILE A 44 -2.00 -2.34 -1.36
CA ILE A 44 -1.67 -0.94 -1.59
C ILE A 44 -0.32 -0.62 -0.94
N PHE A 45 -0.14 -0.99 0.34
CA PHE A 45 1.09 -0.73 1.06
C PHE A 45 2.30 -1.44 0.42
N ASP A 46 2.16 -2.70 0.06
CA ASP A 46 3.21 -3.48 -0.62
C ASP A 46 3.59 -2.84 -1.97
N SER A 47 2.60 -2.36 -2.73
CA SER A 47 2.81 -1.68 -4.03
C SER A 47 3.61 -0.37 -3.89
N LEU A 48 3.39 0.35 -2.79
CA LEU A 48 4.05 1.64 -2.52
C LEU A 48 5.32 1.50 -1.66
N ASN A 49 5.74 0.28 -1.33
CA ASN A 49 6.92 0.01 -0.50
C ASN A 49 7.74 -1.18 -1.01
N SER A 50 7.83 -1.34 -2.34
CA SER A 50 8.51 -2.46 -2.96
C SER A 50 10.02 -2.25 -3.07
N SER A 51 10.76 -3.34 -2.86
CA SER A 51 12.24 -3.36 -2.87
C SER A 51 12.85 -4.48 -3.71
N ASN A 52 12.05 -5.48 -4.07
CA ASN A 52 12.48 -6.61 -4.89
C ASN A 52 12.15 -6.33 -6.37
N THR A 53 13.05 -6.68 -7.29
CA THR A 53 12.79 -6.57 -8.74
C THR A 53 11.99 -7.75 -9.27
N LYS A 54 12.17 -8.93 -8.68
CA LYS A 54 11.46 -10.15 -9.06
C LYS A 54 10.07 -10.18 -8.42
N ALA A 55 9.08 -10.55 -9.22
CA ALA A 55 7.73 -10.77 -8.73
C ALA A 55 7.70 -11.94 -7.73
N GLU A 56 7.08 -11.71 -6.58
CA GLU A 56 6.72 -12.77 -5.64
C GLU A 56 5.31 -13.26 -5.99
N LYS A 57 5.08 -14.59 -5.89
CA LYS A 57 3.87 -15.25 -6.40
C LYS A 57 2.53 -14.73 -5.86
N ARG A 58 2.51 -13.96 -4.77
CA ARG A 58 1.27 -13.65 -4.03
C ARG A 58 1.04 -12.18 -3.69
N LYS A 59 2.01 -11.29 -3.91
CA LYS A 59 1.94 -9.90 -3.45
C LYS A 59 2.46 -8.94 -4.51
N LEU A 60 1.86 -7.75 -4.59
CA LEU A 60 2.38 -6.61 -5.35
C LEU A 60 3.56 -5.94 -4.60
N ARG A 61 4.46 -6.76 -4.03
CA ARG A 61 5.61 -6.31 -3.25
C ARG A 61 6.90 -6.37 -4.07
N PHE A 62 6.81 -6.01 -5.33
CA PHE A 62 7.93 -6.01 -6.26
C PHE A 62 7.91 -4.74 -7.11
N ALA A 63 8.96 -4.55 -7.90
CA ALA A 63 9.16 -3.33 -8.65
C ALA A 63 7.97 -3.07 -9.60
N LEU A 64 7.52 -1.82 -9.61
CA LEU A 64 6.53 -1.36 -10.55
C LEU A 64 7.17 -1.35 -11.95
N ASN A 65 6.51 -1.96 -12.92
CA ASN A 65 6.89 -1.91 -14.32
C ASN A 65 5.64 -1.99 -15.22
N SER A 66 5.81 -1.87 -16.54
CA SER A 66 4.71 -1.83 -17.51
C SER A 66 3.80 -3.07 -17.51
N THR A 67 4.32 -4.25 -17.13
CA THR A 67 3.58 -5.54 -17.15
C THR A 67 3.15 -6.02 -15.77
N SER A 68 3.60 -5.35 -14.71
CA SER A 68 3.46 -5.79 -13.31
C SER A 68 2.04 -5.73 -12.73
N GLY A 69 1.06 -5.17 -13.45
CA GLY A 69 -0.30 -4.97 -12.96
C GLY A 69 -0.47 -3.83 -11.93
N HIS A 70 0.62 -3.30 -11.36
CA HIS A 70 0.58 -2.21 -10.37
C HIS A 70 -0.17 -0.98 -10.88
N ILE A 71 0.02 -0.58 -12.14
CA ILE A 71 -0.58 0.62 -12.72
C ILE A 71 -2.12 0.54 -12.65
N HIS A 72 -2.68 -0.56 -13.15
CA HIS A 72 -4.12 -0.78 -13.14
C HIS A 72 -4.66 -0.91 -11.71
N PHE A 73 -3.95 -1.67 -10.86
CA PHE A 73 -4.31 -1.84 -9.46
C PHE A 73 -4.36 -0.49 -8.72
N LEU A 74 -3.29 0.30 -8.78
CA LEU A 74 -3.18 1.57 -8.08
C LEU A 74 -4.20 2.61 -8.59
N ARG A 75 -4.45 2.69 -9.91
CA ARG A 75 -5.53 3.56 -10.44
C ARG A 75 -6.89 3.20 -9.86
N THR A 76 -7.23 1.91 -9.88
CA THR A 76 -8.48 1.40 -9.29
C THR A 76 -8.56 1.71 -7.80
N LYS A 77 -7.44 1.57 -7.06
CA LYS A 77 -7.39 1.88 -5.63
C LYS A 77 -7.45 3.36 -5.30
N SER A 78 -6.90 4.23 -6.13
CA SER A 78 -7.08 5.69 -5.98
C SER A 78 -8.57 6.07 -6.01
N THR A 79 -9.34 5.48 -6.93
CA THR A 79 -10.80 5.67 -6.99
C THR A 79 -11.51 5.10 -5.77
N TRP A 80 -11.16 3.88 -5.35
CA TRP A 80 -11.74 3.24 -4.16
C TRP A 80 -11.49 4.05 -2.87
N ILE A 81 -10.27 4.56 -2.68
CA ILE A 81 -9.92 5.45 -1.56
C ILE A 81 -10.75 6.74 -1.61
N SER A 82 -11.03 7.25 -2.81
CA SER A 82 -11.85 8.45 -3.00
C SER A 82 -13.30 8.27 -2.54
N GLN A 83 -13.78 7.03 -2.43
CA GLN A 83 -15.13 6.67 -2.01
C GLN A 83 -15.25 6.38 -0.50
N TRP A 84 -14.14 6.40 0.25
CA TRP A 84 -14.18 6.17 1.70
C TRP A 84 -15.08 7.17 2.42
N GLN A 85 -15.98 6.65 3.24
CA GLN A 85 -16.92 7.41 4.05
C GLN A 85 -16.46 7.45 5.50
N PHE A 86 -16.69 8.58 6.15
CA PHE A 86 -16.32 8.80 7.54
C PHE A 86 -17.55 9.34 8.27
N GLN A 87 -17.72 8.94 9.54
CA GLN A 87 -18.80 9.46 10.37
C GLN A 87 -18.64 10.96 10.66
N SER A 88 -17.40 11.47 10.62
CA SER A 88 -17.12 12.90 10.74
C SER A 88 -17.49 13.63 9.43
N PRO A 89 -18.08 14.84 9.52
CA PRO A 89 -18.34 15.68 8.35
C PRO A 89 -17.04 16.15 7.67
N ARG A 90 -15.93 16.19 8.42
CA ARG A 90 -14.60 16.48 7.88
C ARG A 90 -13.90 15.18 7.50
N ARG A 91 -13.56 15.07 6.22
CA ARG A 91 -12.74 13.99 5.68
C ARG A 91 -11.28 14.15 6.12
N PRO A 92 -10.61 13.09 6.60
CA PRO A 92 -9.18 13.16 6.93
C PRO A 92 -8.32 13.56 5.72
N HIS A 93 -7.33 14.43 5.94
CA HIS A 93 -6.39 14.84 4.89
C HIS A 93 -5.60 13.67 4.30
N THR A 94 -5.40 12.61 5.07
CA THR A 94 -4.72 11.38 4.64
C THR A 94 -5.38 10.74 3.41
N VAL A 95 -6.69 10.91 3.24
CA VAL A 95 -7.39 10.34 2.08
C VAL A 95 -6.97 11.03 0.78
N LYS A 96 -6.87 12.37 0.80
CA LYS A 96 -6.28 13.14 -0.29
C LYS A 96 -4.80 12.80 -0.44
N GLY A 97 -4.08 12.61 0.66
CA GLY A 97 -2.67 12.19 0.67
C GLY A 97 -2.43 10.92 -0.13
N TRP A 98 -3.22 9.86 0.12
CA TRP A 98 -3.16 8.62 -0.65
C TRP A 98 -3.36 8.83 -2.15
N GLN A 99 -4.36 9.61 -2.54
CA GLN A 99 -4.61 9.89 -3.96
C GLN A 99 -3.44 10.64 -4.60
N ILE A 100 -2.88 11.63 -3.91
CA ILE A 100 -1.69 12.37 -4.36
C ILE A 100 -0.51 11.42 -4.53
N THR A 101 -0.20 10.58 -3.53
CA THR A 101 0.91 9.64 -3.59
C THR A 101 0.76 8.66 -4.75
N ILE A 102 -0.43 8.08 -4.93
CA ILE A 102 -0.68 7.15 -6.03
C ILE A 102 -0.50 7.86 -7.38
N ASN A 103 -1.13 9.01 -7.57
CA ASN A 103 -1.05 9.74 -8.83
C ASN A 103 0.39 10.19 -9.13
N ALA A 104 1.12 10.67 -8.14
CA ALA A 104 2.52 11.08 -8.29
C ALA A 104 3.42 9.91 -8.69
N ILE A 105 3.26 8.73 -8.09
CA ILE A 105 4.02 7.53 -8.46
C ILE A 105 3.70 7.08 -9.89
N LEU A 106 2.43 7.13 -10.29
CA LEU A 106 2.02 6.76 -11.64
C LEU A 106 2.57 7.75 -12.68
N SER A 107 2.50 9.05 -12.43
CA SER A 107 3.07 10.07 -13.31
C SER A 107 4.59 10.01 -13.37
N LEU A 108 5.26 9.78 -12.23
CA LEU A 108 6.70 9.59 -12.19
C LEU A 108 7.11 8.36 -13.01
N TRP A 109 6.40 7.25 -12.87
CA TRP A 109 6.68 6.05 -13.66
C TRP A 109 6.50 6.30 -15.16
N GLU A 110 5.44 7.00 -15.55
CA GLU A 110 5.17 7.34 -16.95
C GLU A 110 6.35 8.12 -17.56
N ASP A 111 6.84 9.14 -16.86
CA ASP A 111 7.99 9.95 -17.28
C ASP A 111 9.29 9.12 -17.34
N LEU A 112 9.62 8.39 -16.26
CA LEU A 112 10.82 7.55 -16.19
C LEU A 112 10.87 6.47 -17.28
N SER A 113 9.74 5.82 -17.54
CA SER A 113 9.66 4.74 -18.53
C SER A 113 9.70 5.24 -19.97
N GLN A 114 9.02 6.35 -20.27
CA GLN A 114 8.93 6.89 -21.63
C GLN A 114 10.17 7.71 -22.02
N ASN A 115 10.72 8.50 -21.10
CA ASN A 115 11.74 9.50 -21.42
C ASN A 115 13.15 9.12 -20.96
N PHE A 116 13.30 8.19 -20.01
CA PHE A 116 14.58 7.87 -19.38
C PHE A 116 14.98 6.38 -19.46
N GLY A 117 14.18 5.54 -20.13
CA GLY A 117 14.50 4.13 -20.36
C GLY A 117 14.50 3.27 -19.10
N PHE A 118 13.76 3.66 -18.06
CA PHE A 118 13.66 2.84 -16.84
C PHE A 118 12.83 1.58 -17.10
N GLU A 119 13.40 0.42 -16.78
CA GLU A 119 12.69 -0.87 -16.87
C GLU A 119 11.72 -1.10 -15.71
N TYR A 120 12.00 -0.51 -14.54
CA TYR A 120 11.20 -0.66 -13.33
C TYR A 120 11.44 0.47 -12.33
N LEU A 121 10.55 0.57 -11.35
CA LEU A 121 10.59 1.54 -10.24
C LEU A 121 10.44 0.84 -8.89
N LEU A 122 11.40 1.06 -7.99
CA LEU A 122 11.36 0.56 -6.62
C LEU A 122 10.74 1.62 -5.70
N THR A 123 9.48 1.42 -5.31
CA THR A 123 8.70 2.43 -4.59
C THR A 123 9.18 2.65 -3.16
N ARG A 124 9.88 1.70 -2.54
CA ARG A 124 10.57 1.91 -1.24
C ARG A 124 11.59 3.05 -1.26
N ARG A 125 12.12 3.42 -2.43
CA ARG A 125 13.07 4.54 -2.58
C ARG A 125 12.39 5.91 -2.61
N LEU A 126 11.06 5.96 -2.61
CA LEU A 126 10.25 7.18 -2.71
C LEU A 126 9.62 7.59 -1.36
N ASN A 127 10.09 6.99 -0.26
CA ASN A 127 9.64 7.32 1.09
C ASN A 127 10.75 8.01 1.89
N GLN A 128 10.41 8.52 3.07
CA GLN A 128 11.32 9.25 3.94
C GLN A 128 12.05 8.34 4.95
N ASP A 129 11.87 7.01 4.88
CA ASP A 129 12.50 6.07 5.81
C ASP A 129 14.04 6.25 5.88
N PRO A 130 14.78 6.42 4.76
CA PRO A 130 16.23 6.63 4.84
C PRO A 130 16.61 7.88 5.65
N LEU A 131 15.83 8.96 5.52
CA LEU A 131 16.04 10.20 6.26
C LEU A 131 15.73 10.02 7.75
N GLU A 132 14.62 9.35 8.08
CA GLU A 132 14.28 9.04 9.47
C GLU A 132 15.33 8.14 10.14
N ASN A 133 15.85 7.16 9.41
CA ASN A 133 16.94 6.29 9.87
C ASN A 133 18.21 7.09 10.14
N MET A 134 18.55 8.04 9.27
CA MET A 134 19.68 8.95 9.47
C MET A 134 19.51 9.78 10.76
N PHE A 135 18.33 10.36 10.99
CA PHE A 135 18.07 11.06 12.25
C PHE A 135 18.13 10.12 13.47
N GLY A 136 17.76 8.86 13.31
CA GLY A 136 17.94 7.82 14.33
C GLY A 136 19.41 7.64 14.71
N MET A 137 20.30 7.54 13.73
CA MET A 137 21.74 7.41 13.95
C MET A 137 22.32 8.65 14.64
N ILE A 138 21.95 9.86 14.21
CA ILE A 138 22.44 11.11 14.81
C ILE A 138 22.03 11.22 16.29
N ARG A 139 20.81 10.82 16.65
CA ARG A 139 20.35 10.85 18.05
C ARG A 139 20.99 9.79 18.95
N GLN A 140 21.63 8.78 18.36
CA GLN A 140 22.32 7.70 19.10
C GLN A 140 23.80 8.00 19.37
N GLN A 141 24.34 9.06 18.76
CA GLN A 141 25.67 9.60 19.06
C GLN A 141 25.62 10.42 20.35
#